data_AF-A0A7V8CSG6-F1
#
_entry.id   AF-A0A7V8CSG6-F1
#
_cell.length_a   1.000
_cell.length_b   1.000
_cell.length_c   1.000
_cell.angle_alpha   90.00
_cell.angle_beta   90.00
_cell.angle_gamma   90.00
#
_symmetry.space_group_name_H-M   'P 1'
#
loop_
_entity.id
_entity.type
_entity.pdbx_description
1 polymer ?
#
loop_
_entity_poly.entity_id
_entity_poly.type
_entity_poly.pdbx_seq_one_letter_code
_entity_poly.pdbx_strand_id
1 'polypeptide(L)'
;MRLSLLAFATLFAASAVHGATMPTQQQIQAAVDAGVAKTGGTIPMAFKITSLKGCLPSQEVDGEVACLVGMSAGMRDGFTVLPLRQNGGNWIGVERKKAKFPGPAPEVAQTLIRDWANKLAASDPQAAKDPQVQEAQTVMQVKTIEQCEVKRQSGYVACNAVLTVPGKPDISTDLQFVYEDAAWQYVPR
;
A
#
# COMPACT_ATOMS: atom_id res chain seq x y z
N MET A 1 57.63 -37.93 10.91
CA MET A 1 58.11 -36.54 10.73
C MET A 1 57.36 -35.95 9.55
N ARG A 2 56.66 -34.81 9.75
CA ARG A 2 55.87 -33.98 8.79
C ARG A 2 54.50 -34.56 8.41
N LEU A 3 53.39 -34.21 9.09
CA LEU A 3 52.57 -32.97 9.07
C LEU A 3 52.12 -32.52 7.66
N SER A 4 50.81 -32.60 7.40
CA SER A 4 50.09 -31.77 6.42
C SER A 4 48.64 -31.64 6.87
N LEU A 5 48.37 -30.58 7.61
CA LEU A 5 47.03 -30.08 7.93
C LEU A 5 46.51 -29.31 6.71
N LEU A 6 45.42 -29.78 6.10
CA LEU A 6 44.66 -29.00 5.12
C LEU A 6 43.46 -28.36 5.83
N ALA A 7 43.59 -27.07 6.13
CA ALA A 7 42.49 -26.24 6.60
C ALA A 7 41.61 -25.86 5.40
N PHE A 8 40.40 -26.44 5.32
CA PHE A 8 39.36 -25.97 4.42
C PHE A 8 38.67 -24.75 5.04
N ALA A 9 39.01 -23.55 4.58
CA ALA A 9 38.28 -22.34 4.87
C ALA A 9 37.01 -22.30 4.01
N THR A 10 35.86 -22.66 4.59
CA THR A 10 34.56 -22.44 3.97
C THR A 10 34.22 -20.95 4.00
N LEU A 11 34.36 -20.29 2.85
CA LEU A 11 33.82 -18.95 2.58
C LEU A 11 32.30 -19.00 2.71
N PHE A 12 31.77 -18.44 3.80
CA PHE A 12 30.37 -18.06 3.89
C PHE A 12 30.14 -16.86 2.95
N ALA A 13 29.62 -17.14 1.76
CA ALA A 13 29.05 -16.11 0.91
C ALA A 13 27.76 -15.62 1.58
N ALA A 14 27.86 -14.53 2.34
CA ALA A 14 26.70 -13.78 2.80
C ALA A 14 26.08 -13.09 1.58
N SER A 15 25.06 -13.71 1.01
CA SER A 15 24.20 -13.06 0.02
C SER A 15 23.50 -11.89 0.69
N ALA A 16 23.99 -10.67 0.47
CA ALA A 16 23.25 -9.46 0.76
C ALA A 16 21.99 -9.48 -0.11
N VAL A 17 20.88 -9.92 0.46
CA VAL A 17 19.54 -9.66 -0.06
C VAL A 17 19.42 -8.15 -0.14
N HIS A 18 19.63 -7.59 -1.33
CA HIS A 18 19.29 -6.22 -1.63
C HIS A 18 17.77 -6.16 -1.64
N GLY A 19 17.17 -6.03 -0.45
CA GLY A 19 15.77 -5.65 -0.35
C GLY A 19 15.63 -4.34 -1.11
N ALA A 20 14.79 -4.34 -2.14
CA ALA A 20 14.51 -3.13 -2.92
C ALA A 20 14.05 -2.06 -1.94
N THR A 21 14.92 -1.07 -1.68
CA THR A 21 14.64 0.01 -0.75
C THR A 21 13.54 0.87 -1.36
N MET A 22 12.38 0.93 -0.70
CA MET A 22 11.26 1.77 -1.17
C MET A 22 11.73 3.23 -1.32
N PRO A 23 11.25 3.97 -2.34
CA PRO A 23 11.70 5.33 -2.58
C PRO A 23 11.30 6.27 -1.44
N THR A 24 12.21 7.17 -1.07
CA THR A 24 11.91 8.25 -0.13
C THR A 24 11.13 9.37 -0.82
N GLN A 25 10.41 10.20 -0.06
CA GLN A 25 9.69 11.35 -0.62
C GLN A 25 10.59 12.26 -1.48
N GLN A 26 11.85 12.45 -1.09
CA GLN A 26 12.82 13.22 -1.87
C GLN A 26 13.15 12.56 -3.22
N GLN A 27 13.32 11.23 -3.24
CA GLN A 27 13.55 10.49 -4.47
C GLN A 27 12.31 10.50 -5.39
N ILE A 28 11.11 10.48 -4.82
CA ILE A 28 9.87 10.62 -5.59
C ILE A 28 9.77 12.01 -6.21
N GLN A 29 10.05 13.08 -5.45
CA GLN A 29 10.07 14.44 -6.00
C GLN A 29 11.06 14.55 -7.17
N ALA A 30 12.28 14.02 -7.01
CA ALA A 30 13.27 14.02 -8.08
C ALA A 30 12.80 13.25 -9.33
N ALA A 31 12.11 12.11 -9.15
CA ALA A 31 11.54 11.34 -10.25
C ALA A 31 10.44 12.10 -11.01
N VAL A 32 9.60 12.85 -10.27
CA VAL A 32 8.56 13.72 -10.84
C VAL A 32 9.18 14.87 -11.61
N ASP A 33 10.16 15.57 -11.03
CA ASP A 33 10.85 16.70 -11.67
C ASP A 33 11.54 16.25 -12.97
N ALA A 34 12.19 15.09 -12.94
CA ALA A 34 12.81 14.49 -14.12
C ALA A 34 11.78 14.10 -15.20
N GLY A 35 10.58 13.67 -14.79
CA GLY A 35 9.46 13.39 -15.70
C GLY A 35 8.92 14.66 -16.35
N VAL A 36 8.70 15.72 -15.57
CA VAL A 36 8.24 17.03 -16.04
C VAL A 36 9.26 17.67 -16.99
N ALA A 37 10.56 17.58 -16.68
CA ALA A 37 11.61 18.10 -17.56
C ALA A 37 11.58 17.45 -18.96
N LYS A 38 11.17 16.18 -19.07
CA LYS A 38 11.06 15.46 -20.35
C LYS A 38 9.85 15.86 -21.18
N THR A 39 8.78 16.35 -20.57
CA THR A 39 7.53 16.68 -21.29
C THR A 39 7.57 18.06 -21.96
N GLY A 40 8.63 18.86 -21.74
CA GLY A 40 8.95 20.06 -22.53
C GLY A 40 7.86 21.14 -22.58
N GLY A 41 6.91 21.12 -21.63
CA GLY A 41 5.75 22.02 -21.63
C GLY A 41 6.15 23.48 -21.50
N THR A 42 5.52 24.36 -22.30
CA THR A 42 5.73 25.81 -22.33
C THR A 42 5.25 26.55 -21.08
N ILE A 43 4.55 25.87 -20.16
CA ILE A 43 4.16 26.39 -18.84
C ILE A 43 4.70 25.42 -17.79
N PRO A 44 5.67 25.84 -16.95
CA PRO A 44 6.16 25.00 -15.86
C PRO A 44 5.05 24.85 -14.81
N MET A 45 4.27 23.77 -14.88
CA MET A 45 3.47 23.34 -13.75
C MET A 45 4.42 22.74 -12.72
N ALA A 46 4.68 23.48 -11.64
CA ALA A 46 5.44 22.97 -10.52
C ALA A 46 4.60 21.92 -9.79
N PHE A 47 4.99 20.65 -9.95
CA PHE A 47 4.44 19.56 -9.16
C PHE A 47 5.23 19.44 -7.87
N LYS A 48 4.53 19.38 -6.74
CA LYS A 48 5.14 19.22 -5.42
C LYS A 48 4.54 18.02 -4.72
N ILE A 49 5.37 17.09 -4.29
CA ILE A 49 5.00 16.01 -3.38
C ILE A 49 4.89 16.59 -1.97
N THR A 50 3.66 16.68 -1.47
CA THR A 50 3.35 17.25 -0.17
C THR A 50 3.41 16.21 0.95
N SER A 51 3.15 14.93 0.62
CA SER A 51 3.25 13.82 1.56
C SER A 51 3.48 12.49 0.85
N LEU A 52 4.08 11.54 1.55
CA LEU A 52 4.20 10.14 1.15
C LEU A 52 3.49 9.29 2.19
N LYS A 53 2.43 8.58 1.78
CA LYS A 53 1.72 7.63 2.64
C LYS A 53 2.41 6.27 2.68
N GLY A 54 3.04 5.90 1.58
CA GLY A 54 3.91 4.74 1.49
C GLY A 54 3.96 4.19 0.07
N CYS A 55 4.82 3.20 -0.13
CA CYS A 55 4.98 2.50 -1.40
C CYS A 55 4.86 1.00 -1.19
N LEU A 56 4.19 0.35 -2.13
CA LEU A 56 4.02 -1.09 -2.16
C LEU A 56 4.45 -1.63 -3.53
N PRO A 57 4.85 -2.90 -3.64
CA PRO A 57 5.07 -3.52 -4.94
C PRO A 57 3.83 -3.34 -5.84
N SER A 58 4.05 -3.03 -7.11
CA SER A 58 2.94 -2.90 -8.05
C SER A 58 2.29 -4.27 -8.27
N GLN A 59 0.96 -4.30 -8.28
CA GLN A 59 0.20 -5.47 -8.74
C GLN A 59 0.05 -5.51 -10.27
N GLU A 60 0.43 -4.43 -10.96
CA GLU A 60 0.26 -4.30 -12.41
C GLU A 60 1.52 -4.76 -13.17
N VAL A 61 2.71 -4.51 -12.63
CA VAL A 61 4.00 -4.78 -13.30
C VAL A 61 5.08 -5.18 -12.28
N ASP A 62 5.71 -6.33 -12.51
CA ASP A 62 6.83 -6.80 -11.68
C ASP A 62 8.02 -5.84 -11.74
N GLY A 63 8.65 -5.62 -10.58
CA GLY A 63 9.81 -4.72 -10.44
C GLY A 63 9.46 -3.22 -10.37
N GLU A 64 8.18 -2.87 -10.49
CA GLU A 64 7.68 -1.52 -10.19
C GLU A 64 7.11 -1.44 -8.79
N VAL A 65 7.07 -0.22 -8.26
CA VAL A 65 6.36 0.09 -7.01
C VAL A 65 5.27 1.11 -7.29
N ALA A 66 4.14 0.98 -6.60
CA ALA A 66 3.07 1.97 -6.57
C ALA A 66 3.21 2.79 -5.28
N CYS A 67 3.45 4.08 -5.39
CA CYS A 67 3.55 4.99 -4.25
C CYS A 67 2.29 5.85 -4.12
N LEU A 68 1.67 5.82 -2.94
CA LEU A 68 0.55 6.70 -2.60
C LEU A 68 1.12 8.01 -2.06
N VAL A 69 0.90 9.09 -2.80
CA VAL A 69 1.44 10.41 -2.46
C VAL A 69 0.35 11.47 -2.44
N GLY A 70 0.49 12.43 -1.52
CA GLY A 70 -0.16 13.73 -1.68
C GLY A 70 0.67 14.57 -2.64
N MET A 71 0.00 15.16 -3.63
CA MET A 71 0.63 15.98 -4.64
C MET A 71 -0.15 17.28 -4.85
N SER A 72 0.59 18.36 -5.05
CA SER A 72 0.09 19.68 -5.40
C SER A 72 0.56 20.05 -6.80
N ALA A 73 -0.35 20.57 -7.63
CA ALA A 73 -0.07 21.13 -8.94
C ALA A 73 -0.85 22.45 -9.10
N GLY A 74 -0.19 23.57 -8.81
CA GLY A 74 -0.84 24.87 -8.72
C GLY A 74 -1.86 24.90 -7.57
N MET A 75 -3.14 25.20 -7.86
CA MET A 75 -4.23 25.19 -6.87
C MET A 75 -4.86 23.81 -6.65
N ARG A 76 -4.37 22.77 -7.34
CA ARG A 76 -4.95 21.43 -7.28
C ARG A 76 -4.12 20.57 -6.35
N ASP A 77 -4.67 20.30 -5.18
CA ASP A 77 -4.14 19.31 -4.25
C ASP A 77 -4.90 17.99 -4.37
N GLY A 78 -4.24 16.90 -4.00
CA GLY A 78 -4.90 15.62 -3.81
C GLY A 78 -3.93 14.46 -3.75
N PHE A 79 -4.47 13.31 -3.36
CA PHE A 79 -3.76 12.05 -3.35
C PHE A 79 -3.82 11.38 -4.71
N THR A 80 -2.70 10.79 -5.11
CA THR A 80 -2.57 10.02 -6.35
C THR A 80 -1.60 8.86 -6.16
N VAL A 81 -1.65 7.91 -7.09
CA VAL A 81 -0.70 6.81 -7.17
C VAL A 81 0.36 7.15 -8.21
N LEU A 82 1.62 7.09 -7.83
CA LEU A 82 2.77 7.24 -8.72
C LEU A 82 3.46 5.88 -8.89
N PRO A 83 3.42 5.27 -10.08
CA PRO A 83 4.23 4.11 -10.37
C PRO A 83 5.68 4.54 -10.62
N LEU A 84 6.60 3.87 -9.95
CA LEU A 84 8.03 4.13 -10.03
C LEU A 84 8.77 2.83 -10.31
N ARG A 85 9.88 2.93 -11.03
CA ARG A 85 10.80 1.82 -11.27
C ARG A 85 12.23 2.25 -11.00
N GLN A 86 13.08 1.30 -10.60
CA GLN A 86 14.51 1.54 -10.54
C GLN A 86 15.13 1.51 -11.94
N ASN A 87 16.01 2.46 -12.21
CA ASN A 87 16.86 2.49 -13.39
C ASN A 87 18.23 3.06 -13.01
N GLY A 88 19.28 2.24 -13.10
CA GLY A 88 20.65 2.67 -12.82
C GLY A 88 20.85 3.24 -11.41
N GLY A 89 20.16 2.69 -10.41
CA GLY A 89 20.21 3.16 -9.01
C GLY A 89 19.30 4.36 -8.69
N ASN A 90 18.60 4.91 -9.68
CA ASN A 90 17.65 6.00 -9.48
C ASN A 90 16.21 5.53 -9.65
N TRP A 91 15.29 6.15 -8.93
CA TRP A 91 13.85 5.98 -9.16
C TRP A 91 13.39 6.88 -10.30
N ILE A 92 12.61 6.35 -11.23
CA ILE A 92 12.03 7.10 -12.34
C ILE A 92 10.53 6.91 -12.42
N GLY A 93 9.82 8.00 -12.75
CA GLY A 93 8.39 7.99 -13.06
C GLY A 93 8.07 7.10 -14.25
N VAL A 94 7.02 6.29 -14.12
CA VAL A 94 6.42 5.54 -15.22
C VAL A 94 5.10 6.20 -15.60
N GLU A 95 4.89 6.46 -16.89
CA GLU A 95 3.64 7.07 -17.33
C GLU A 95 2.51 6.05 -17.30
N ARG A 96 1.53 6.25 -16.41
CA ARG A 96 0.30 5.42 -16.36
C ARG A 96 -0.88 6.27 -15.89
N LYS A 97 -1.91 6.37 -16.71
CA LYS A 97 -3.08 7.22 -16.45
C LYS A 97 -3.96 6.74 -15.29
N LYS A 98 -3.96 5.44 -14.98
CA LYS A 98 -4.83 4.82 -13.97
C LYS A 98 -4.07 3.84 -13.09
N ALA A 99 -2.86 4.23 -12.65
CA ALA A 99 -2.08 3.40 -11.75
C ALA A 99 -2.90 3.05 -10.49
N LYS A 100 -2.86 1.77 -10.12
CA LYS A 100 -3.60 1.26 -8.96
C LYS A 100 -2.68 1.15 -7.75
N PHE A 101 -3.21 1.50 -6.59
CA PHE A 101 -2.56 1.20 -5.32
C PHE A 101 -3.12 -0.13 -4.81
N PRO A 102 -2.27 -1.09 -4.41
CA PRO A 102 -2.75 -2.35 -3.88
C PRO A 102 -3.56 -2.13 -2.59
N GLY A 103 -4.60 -2.93 -2.39
CA GLY A 103 -5.30 -3.02 -1.11
C GLY A 103 -4.55 -3.91 -0.11
N PRO A 104 -5.01 -3.98 1.15
CA PRO A 104 -4.54 -5.00 2.09
C PRO A 104 -4.87 -6.40 1.57
N ALA A 105 -4.04 -7.37 1.94
CA ALA A 105 -4.39 -8.78 1.74
C ALA A 105 -5.67 -9.15 2.52
N PRO A 106 -6.48 -10.11 2.06
CA PRO A 106 -7.75 -10.46 2.72
C PRO A 106 -7.60 -10.78 4.22
N GLU A 107 -6.56 -11.52 4.60
CA GLU A 107 -6.26 -11.86 5.99
C GLU A 107 -5.88 -10.64 6.85
N VAL A 108 -5.17 -9.68 6.25
CA VAL A 108 -4.85 -8.41 6.90
C VAL A 108 -6.12 -7.59 7.08
N ALA A 109 -6.94 -7.45 6.03
CA ALA A 109 -8.22 -6.77 6.10
C ALA A 109 -9.15 -7.37 7.16
N GLN A 110 -9.26 -8.70 7.21
CA GLN A 110 -10.05 -9.41 8.21
C GLN A 110 -9.57 -9.09 9.64
N THR A 111 -8.25 -9.04 9.85
CA THR A 111 -7.66 -8.71 11.15
C THR A 111 -8.02 -7.29 11.56
N LEU A 112 -7.90 -6.32 10.64
CA LEU A 112 -8.22 -4.91 10.91
C LEU A 112 -9.70 -4.69 11.23
N ILE A 113 -10.60 -5.37 10.52
CA ILE A 113 -12.05 -5.28 10.79
C ILE A 113 -12.37 -5.90 12.15
N ARG A 114 -11.77 -7.05 12.48
CA ARG A 114 -11.94 -7.71 13.78
C ARG A 114 -11.41 -6.83 14.92
N ASP A 115 -10.25 -6.22 14.75
CA ASP A 115 -9.67 -5.30 15.72
C ASP A 115 -10.55 -4.07 15.94
N TRP A 116 -11.13 -3.51 14.86
CA TRP A 116 -12.11 -2.44 14.96
C TRP A 116 -13.36 -2.88 15.72
N ALA A 117 -13.93 -4.04 15.39
CA ALA A 117 -15.13 -4.55 16.04
C ALA A 117 -14.91 -4.82 17.54
N ASN A 118 -13.74 -5.36 17.90
CA ASN A 118 -13.33 -5.56 19.30
C ASN A 118 -13.23 -4.23 20.06
N LYS A 119 -12.60 -3.21 19.46
CA LYS A 119 -12.48 -1.88 20.06
C LYS A 119 -13.85 -1.23 20.23
N LEU A 120 -14.71 -1.32 19.22
CA LEU A 120 -16.06 -0.76 19.25
C LEU A 120 -16.90 -1.41 20.35
N ALA A 121 -16.95 -2.73 20.41
CA ALA A 121 -17.68 -3.46 21.45
C ALA A 121 -17.17 -3.17 22.87
N ALA A 122 -15.85 -2.97 23.04
CA ALA A 122 -15.29 -2.59 24.33
C ALA A 122 -15.65 -1.15 24.74
N SER A 123 -15.86 -0.26 23.77
CA SER A 123 -16.18 1.16 24.02
C SER A 123 -17.67 1.47 24.14
N ASP A 124 -18.54 0.65 23.53
CA ASP A 124 -19.98 0.85 23.51
C ASP A 124 -20.74 -0.47 23.77
N PRO A 125 -21.38 -0.61 24.95
CA PRO A 125 -22.16 -1.80 25.30
C PRO A 125 -23.37 -2.07 24.39
N GLN A 126 -23.89 -1.07 23.67
CA GLN A 126 -24.96 -1.29 22.68
C GLN A 126 -24.38 -1.86 21.39
N ALA A 127 -23.26 -1.31 20.92
CA ALA A 127 -22.55 -1.88 19.77
C ALA A 127 -22.07 -3.31 20.03
N ALA A 128 -21.71 -3.67 21.26
CA ALA A 128 -21.38 -5.05 21.64
C ALA A 128 -22.55 -6.05 21.45
N LYS A 129 -23.78 -5.56 21.40
CA LYS A 129 -25.00 -6.36 21.14
C LYS A 129 -25.42 -6.35 19.67
N ASP A 130 -24.76 -5.55 18.83
CA ASP A 130 -25.04 -5.51 17.40
C ASP A 130 -24.59 -6.83 16.74
N PRO A 131 -25.48 -7.57 16.06
CA PRO A 131 -25.13 -8.81 15.38
C PRO A 131 -24.00 -8.66 14.35
N GLN A 132 -23.89 -7.53 13.68
CA GLN A 132 -22.82 -7.28 12.69
C GLN A 132 -21.46 -7.13 13.37
N VAL A 133 -21.42 -6.47 14.53
CA VAL A 133 -20.20 -6.35 15.33
C VAL A 133 -19.79 -7.73 15.84
N GLN A 134 -20.73 -8.51 16.36
CA GLN A 134 -20.46 -9.88 16.83
C GLN A 134 -19.99 -10.80 15.69
N GLU A 135 -20.59 -10.72 14.51
CA GLU A 135 -20.16 -11.45 13.32
C GLU A 135 -18.74 -11.06 12.91
N ALA A 136 -18.43 -9.75 12.86
CA ALA A 136 -17.10 -9.25 12.56
C ALA A 136 -16.03 -9.72 13.58
N GLN A 137 -16.39 -9.82 14.86
CA GLN A 137 -15.49 -10.32 15.90
C GLN A 137 -15.19 -11.81 15.75
N THR A 138 -16.16 -12.62 15.31
CA THR A 138 -16.09 -14.08 15.49
C THR A 138 -15.98 -14.85 14.18
N VAL A 139 -17.00 -14.76 13.32
CA VAL A 139 -17.23 -15.72 12.24
C VAL A 139 -17.10 -15.13 10.83
N MET A 140 -17.10 -13.80 10.69
CA MET A 140 -16.91 -13.14 9.42
C MET A 140 -15.51 -13.40 8.86
N GLN A 141 -15.46 -13.69 7.56
CA GLN A 141 -14.22 -13.84 6.80
C GLN A 141 -14.21 -12.86 5.62
N VAL A 142 -13.02 -12.35 5.31
CA VAL A 142 -12.79 -11.58 4.07
C VAL A 142 -12.26 -12.56 3.03
N LYS A 143 -13.05 -12.81 1.98
CA LYS A 143 -12.73 -13.76 0.92
C LYS A 143 -11.86 -13.12 -0.16
N THR A 144 -12.22 -11.91 -0.59
CA THR A 144 -11.46 -11.14 -1.58
C THR A 144 -11.40 -9.67 -1.18
N ILE A 145 -10.31 -9.03 -1.60
CA ILE A 145 -10.16 -7.58 -1.65
C ILE A 145 -9.71 -7.24 -3.07
N GLU A 146 -10.50 -6.46 -3.79
CA GLU A 146 -10.28 -6.18 -5.20
C GLU A 146 -10.71 -4.77 -5.59
N GLN A 147 -10.36 -4.39 -6.82
CA GLN A 147 -10.78 -3.12 -7.44
C GLN A 147 -10.53 -1.89 -6.56
N CYS A 148 -9.36 -1.84 -5.91
CA CYS A 148 -9.02 -0.74 -5.01
C CYS A 148 -8.81 0.59 -5.75
N GLU A 149 -9.36 1.66 -5.18
CA GLU A 149 -9.26 3.02 -5.70
C GLU A 149 -8.89 4.01 -4.60
N VAL A 150 -7.92 4.87 -4.90
CA VAL A 150 -7.51 5.94 -4.00
C VAL A 150 -8.51 7.10 -4.11
N LYS A 151 -9.09 7.49 -2.98
CA LYS A 151 -9.91 8.69 -2.85
C LYS A 151 -8.99 9.92 -2.86
N ARG A 152 -9.05 10.70 -3.93
CA ARG A 152 -8.18 11.88 -4.15
C ARG A 152 -8.19 12.88 -2.98
N GLN A 153 -9.28 13.02 -2.25
CA GLN A 153 -9.41 14.01 -1.18
C GLN A 153 -8.74 13.56 0.13
N SER A 154 -8.84 12.27 0.49
CA SER A 154 -8.38 11.76 1.78
C SER A 154 -7.15 10.85 1.71
N GLY A 155 -6.84 10.31 0.52
CA GLY A 155 -5.84 9.26 0.35
C GLY A 155 -6.33 7.88 0.78
N TYR A 156 -7.60 7.74 1.16
CA TYR A 156 -8.16 6.45 1.56
C TYR A 156 -8.22 5.52 0.35
N VAL A 157 -7.94 4.24 0.59
CA VAL A 157 -8.02 3.18 -0.41
C VAL A 157 -9.36 2.49 -0.20
N ALA A 158 -10.31 2.76 -1.11
CA ALA A 158 -11.60 2.09 -1.11
C ALA A 158 -11.51 0.86 -2.01
N CYS A 159 -11.83 -0.32 -1.48
CA CYS A 159 -11.79 -1.58 -2.21
C CYS A 159 -13.14 -2.26 -2.16
N ASN A 160 -13.48 -2.96 -3.25
CA ASN A 160 -14.56 -3.93 -3.20
C ASN A 160 -14.08 -5.17 -2.42
N ALA A 161 -14.96 -5.73 -1.61
CA ALA A 161 -14.68 -6.88 -0.78
C ALA A 161 -15.84 -7.87 -0.83
N VAL A 162 -15.50 -9.15 -0.91
CA VAL A 162 -16.48 -10.23 -0.68
C VAL A 162 -16.26 -10.77 0.72
N LEU A 163 -17.32 -10.71 1.53
CA LEU A 163 -17.34 -11.23 2.90
C LEU A 163 -18.16 -12.51 2.95
N THR A 164 -17.73 -13.46 3.79
CA THR A 164 -18.47 -14.69 4.04
C THR A 164 -18.77 -14.80 5.53
N VAL A 165 -20.01 -15.15 5.86
CA VAL A 165 -20.47 -15.47 7.21
C VAL A 165 -21.14 -16.85 7.16
N PRO A 166 -20.78 -17.81 8.03
CA PRO A 166 -21.38 -19.13 8.04
C PRO A 166 -22.92 -19.08 8.06
N GLY A 167 -23.55 -19.83 7.16
CA GLY A 167 -25.01 -19.88 7.05
C GLY A 167 -25.66 -18.69 6.33
N LYS A 168 -24.87 -17.75 5.80
CA LYS A 168 -25.35 -16.63 4.98
C LYS A 168 -24.75 -16.67 3.57
N PRO A 169 -25.44 -16.10 2.56
CA PRO A 169 -24.83 -15.82 1.26
C PRO A 169 -23.61 -14.91 1.39
N ASP A 170 -22.70 -15.00 0.41
CA ASP A 170 -21.60 -14.06 0.28
C ASP A 170 -22.12 -12.62 0.15
N ILE A 171 -21.46 -11.69 0.84
CA ILE A 171 -21.82 -10.27 0.90
C ILE A 171 -20.77 -9.48 0.14
N SER A 172 -21.15 -8.85 -0.97
CA SER A 172 -20.31 -7.86 -1.64
C SER A 172 -20.53 -6.51 -0.98
N THR A 173 -19.45 -5.91 -0.47
CA THR A 173 -19.47 -4.57 0.11
C THR A 173 -18.18 -3.84 -0.23
N ASP A 174 -18.15 -2.55 0.02
CA ASP A 174 -16.97 -1.74 -0.15
C ASP A 174 -16.37 -1.42 1.22
N LEU A 175 -15.08 -1.70 1.38
CA LEU A 175 -14.31 -1.38 2.57
C LEU A 175 -13.38 -0.20 2.29
N GLN A 176 -13.08 0.58 3.32
CA GLN A 176 -12.12 1.68 3.23
C GLN A 176 -10.94 1.43 4.16
N PHE A 177 -9.75 1.73 3.66
CA PHE A 177 -8.51 1.57 4.39
C PHE A 177 -7.63 2.81 4.25
N VAL A 178 -6.78 3.02 5.23
CA VAL A 178 -5.64 3.96 5.15
C VAL A 178 -4.36 3.14 5.16
N TYR A 179 -3.42 3.50 4.29
CA TYR A 179 -2.05 3.04 4.36
C TYR A 179 -1.18 4.19 4.83
N GLU A 180 -0.52 4.03 5.98
CA GLU A 180 0.34 5.05 6.57
C GLU A 180 1.41 4.36 7.42
N ASP A 181 2.64 4.89 7.40
CA ASP A 181 3.78 4.33 8.14
C ASP A 181 3.98 2.83 7.90
N ALA A 182 3.82 2.41 6.64
CA ALA A 182 3.90 1.03 6.20
C ALA A 182 2.85 0.07 6.80
N ALA A 183 1.81 0.59 7.44
CA ALA A 183 0.74 -0.19 8.05
C ALA A 183 -0.63 0.13 7.45
N TRP A 184 -1.48 -0.89 7.39
CA TRP A 184 -2.88 -0.74 7.02
C TRP A 184 -3.74 -0.46 8.25
N GLN A 185 -4.74 0.38 8.07
CA GLN A 185 -5.78 0.66 9.07
C GLN A 185 -7.16 0.58 8.40
N TYR A 186 -8.13 -0.04 9.07
CA TYR A 186 -9.51 -0.04 8.60
C TYR A 186 -10.21 1.26 9.00
N VAL A 187 -10.94 1.85 8.06
CA VAL A 187 -11.76 3.04 8.28
C VAL A 187 -13.22 2.65 8.15
N PRO A 188 -13.99 2.64 9.27
CA PRO A 188 -15.42 2.41 9.20
C PRO A 188 -16.09 3.53 8.39
N ARG A 189 -17.16 3.16 7.66
CA ARG A 189 -17.98 4.11 6.91
C ARG A 189 -18.88 4.95 7.81
#